data_AF-A0A349SG41-F1
#
_entry.id   AF-A0A349SG41-F1
#
_cell.length_a   1.000
_cell.length_b   1.000
_cell.length_c   1.000
_cell.angle_alpha   90.00
_cell.angle_beta   90.00
_cell.angle_gamma   90.00
#
_symmetry.space_group_name_H-M   'P 1'
#
loop_
_entity.id
_entity.type
_entity.pdbx_description
1 polymer ?
#
loop_
_entity_poly.entity_id
_entity_poly.type
_entity_poly.pdbx_seq_one_letter_code
_entity_poly.pdbx_strand_id
1 'polypeptide(L)'
;MPLINSERLLSNLRHLRTIGAVGQGVVRPAFSAADMEARDWLRSQFEEAGLTTAIDGVGNVTGKSPNTGPAMLIGSHSDTQPTGGWLDGA
;
A
#
# COMPACT_ATOMS: atom_id res chain seq x y z
N MET A 1 15.76 16.61 11.81
CA MET A 1 14.71 15.65 11.43
C MET A 1 15.15 14.97 10.14
N PRO A 2 14.98 13.66 9.99
CA PRO A 2 15.25 13.00 8.71
C PRO A 2 14.31 13.56 7.63
N LEU A 3 14.83 13.76 6.42
CA LEU A 3 14.05 14.21 5.27
C LEU A 3 13.46 12.99 4.54
N ILE A 4 12.29 13.16 3.92
CA ILE A 4 11.71 12.15 3.03
C ILE A 4 12.57 12.05 1.77
N ASN A 5 12.84 10.82 1.30
CA ASN A 5 13.36 10.59 -0.04
C ASN A 5 12.18 10.60 -1.05
N SER A 6 12.05 11.71 -1.79
CA SER A 6 10.97 11.93 -2.76
C SER A 6 11.03 10.97 -3.95
N GLU A 7 12.22 10.61 -4.42
CA GLU A 7 12.40 9.68 -5.53
C GLU A 7 11.90 8.29 -5.16
N ARG A 8 12.24 7.79 -3.96
CA ARG A 8 11.74 6.51 -3.45
C ARG A 8 10.22 6.52 -3.29
N LEU A 9 9.67 7.59 -2.72
CA LEU A 9 8.21 7.73 -2.57
C LEU A 9 7.50 7.67 -3.93
N LEU A 10 7.94 8.49 -4.90
CA LEU A 10 7.33 8.52 -6.23
C LEU A 10 7.53 7.21 -7.00
N SER A 11 8.67 6.54 -6.81
CA SER A 11 8.92 5.22 -7.40
C SER A 11 7.92 4.19 -6.88
N ASN A 12 7.69 4.14 -5.57
CA ASN A 12 6.75 3.20 -4.95
C ASN A 12 5.31 3.48 -5.39
N LEU A 13 4.88 4.75 -5.43
CA LEU A 13 3.54 5.12 -5.92
C LEU A 13 3.36 4.77 -7.41
N ARG A 14 4.40 4.97 -8.23
CA ARG A 14 4.38 4.57 -9.65
C ARG A 14 4.33 3.06 -9.83
N HIS A 15 4.98 2.30 -8.97
CA HIS A 15 4.88 0.84 -8.96
C HIS A 15 3.46 0.41 -8.56
N LEU A 16 2.93 0.90 -7.44
CA LEU A 16 1.56 0.58 -7.02
C LEU A 16 0.52 0.93 -8.09
N ARG A 17 0.74 2.02 -8.85
CA ARG A 17 -0.09 2.40 -10.00
C ARG A 17 -0.14 1.33 -11.08
N THR A 18 0.90 0.52 -11.29
CA THR A 18 0.90 -0.49 -12.36
C THR A 18 -0.10 -1.61 -12.10
N ILE A 19 -0.43 -1.85 -10.82
CA ILE A 19 -1.35 -2.90 -10.38
C ILE A 19 -2.79 -2.42 -10.57
N GLY A 20 -3.45 -2.86 -11.64
CA GLY A 20 -4.79 -2.40 -12.05
C GLY A 20 -4.78 -1.16 -12.95
N ALA A 21 -3.66 -0.86 -13.62
CA ALA A 21 -3.55 0.31 -14.49
C ALA A 21 -4.57 0.29 -15.64
N VAL A 22 -5.33 1.38 -15.82
CA VAL A 22 -6.24 1.59 -16.95
C VAL A 22 -6.08 3.02 -17.45
N GLY A 23 -5.43 3.20 -18.60
CA GLY A 23 -5.11 4.52 -19.14
C GLY A 23 -4.27 5.35 -18.18
N GLN A 24 -4.81 6.48 -17.72
CA GLN A 24 -4.15 7.35 -16.73
C GLN A 24 -4.52 7.00 -15.27
N GLY A 25 -5.51 6.15 -15.06
CA GLY A 25 -6.05 5.79 -13.75
C GLY A 25 -5.72 4.35 -13.32
N VAL A 26 -6.40 3.92 -12.27
CA VAL A 26 -6.29 2.57 -11.70
C VAL A 26 -7.69 2.04 -11.43
N VAL A 27 -7.96 0.80 -11.85
CA VAL A 27 -9.16 0.04 -11.54
C VAL A 27 -8.74 -1.18 -10.72
N ARG A 28 -8.88 -1.05 -9.40
CA ARG A 28 -8.51 -2.07 -8.42
C ARG A 28 -9.61 -2.19 -7.36
N PRO A 29 -10.79 -2.76 -7.70
CA PRO A 29 -11.86 -2.94 -6.74
C PRO A 29 -11.44 -3.86 -5.59
N ALA A 30 -11.97 -3.63 -4.40
CA ALA A 30 -11.67 -4.43 -3.22
C ALA A 30 -11.88 -5.95 -3.47
N PHE A 31 -10.93 -6.76 -3.01
CA PHE A 31 -10.82 -8.22 -3.19
C PHE A 31 -10.74 -8.72 -4.63
N SER A 32 -10.58 -7.84 -5.62
CA SER A 32 -10.16 -8.25 -6.96
C SER A 32 -8.75 -8.85 -6.93
N ALA A 33 -8.38 -9.59 -7.97
CA ALA A 33 -7.02 -10.12 -8.10
C ALA A 33 -5.95 -9.01 -8.02
N ALA A 34 -6.23 -7.85 -8.62
CA ALA A 34 -5.34 -6.69 -8.56
C ALA A 34 -5.24 -6.09 -7.14
N ASP A 35 -6.32 -6.09 -6.36
CA ASP A 35 -6.26 -5.64 -4.96
C ASP A 35 -5.44 -6.61 -4.12
N MET A 36 -5.63 -7.91 -4.28
CA MET A 36 -4.83 -8.91 -3.57
C MET A 36 -3.34 -8.82 -3.94
N GLU A 37 -3.02 -8.60 -5.21
CA GLU A 37 -1.64 -8.34 -5.66
C GLU A 37 -1.05 -7.08 -5.02
N ALA A 38 -1.81 -5.98 -4.96
CA ALA A 38 -1.37 -4.75 -4.30
C ALA A 38 -1.14 -4.92 -2.79
N ARG A 39 -2.00 -5.70 -2.11
CA ARG A 39 -1.85 -6.03 -0.69
C ARG A 39 -0.62 -6.86 -0.42
N ASP A 40 -0.35 -7.87 -1.25
CA ASP A 40 0.85 -8.70 -1.16
C ASP A 40 2.12 -7.89 -1.43
N TRP A 41 2.08 -6.96 -2.39
CA TRP A 41 3.17 -6.01 -2.63
C TRP A 41 3.39 -5.08 -1.44
N LEU A 42 2.33 -4.49 -0.87
CA LEU A 42 2.47 -3.61 0.30
C LEU A 42 3.05 -4.37 1.50
N ARG A 43 2.64 -5.64 1.69
CA ARG A 43 3.22 -6.52 2.70
C ARG A 43 4.73 -6.68 2.51
N SER A 44 5.20 -6.93 1.28
CA SER A 44 6.64 -7.09 1.02
C SER A 44 7.42 -5.79 1.29
N GLN A 45 6.83 -4.63 0.99
CA GLN A 45 7.45 -3.33 1.30
C GLN A 45 7.59 -3.09 2.80
N PHE A 46 6.61 -3.53 3.61
CA PHE A 46 6.72 -3.51 5.06
C PHE A 46 7.79 -4.46 5.59
N GLU A 47 7.92 -5.66 5.01
CA GLU A 47 8.97 -6.63 5.37
C GLU A 47 10.37 -6.09 5.04
N GLU A 48 10.58 -5.52 3.85
CA GLU A 48 11.84 -4.85 3.46
C GLU A 48 12.19 -3.69 4.39
N ALA A 49 11.19 -2.99 4.92
CA ALA A 49 11.37 -1.93 5.91
C ALA A 49 11.64 -2.46 7.35
N GLY A 50 11.66 -3.78 7.57
CA GLY A 50 11.92 -4.40 8.86
C GLY A 50 10.71 -4.43 9.81
N LEU A 51 9.49 -4.31 9.29
CA LEU A 51 8.27 -4.40 10.09
C LEU A 51 7.78 -5.85 10.19
N THR A 52 7.12 -6.18 11.30
CA THR A 52 6.36 -7.44 11.41
C THR A 52 5.04 -7.27 10.69
N THR A 53 4.77 -8.11 9.70
CA THR A 53 3.61 -7.96 8.82
C THR A 53 2.50 -8.95 9.11
N ALA A 54 1.27 -8.53 8.80
CA ALA A 54 0.10 -9.42 8.80
C ALA A 54 -0.92 -8.95 7.77
N ILE A 55 -1.63 -9.91 7.17
CA ILE A 55 -2.90 -9.71 6.49
C ILE A 55 -3.97 -10.36 7.38
N ASP A 56 -4.91 -9.58 7.91
CA ASP A 56 -5.92 -10.10 8.83
C ASP A 56 -7.07 -10.83 8.11
N GLY A 57 -8.05 -11.35 8.87
CA GLY A 57 -9.17 -12.12 8.33
C GLY A 57 -10.13 -11.35 7.41
N VAL A 58 -10.05 -10.01 7.39
CA VAL A 58 -10.80 -9.15 6.45
C VAL A 58 -9.86 -8.46 5.45
N GLY A 59 -8.61 -8.89 5.40
CA GLY A 59 -7.62 -8.50 4.42
C GLY A 59 -6.86 -7.20 4.72
N ASN A 60 -7.01 -6.58 5.89
CA ASN A 60 -6.20 -5.39 6.20
C ASN A 60 -4.72 -5.78 6.23
N VAL A 61 -3.87 -4.99 5.54
CA VAL A 61 -2.42 -5.17 5.57
C VAL A 61 -1.84 -4.26 6.64
N THR A 62 -1.09 -4.84 7.57
CA THR A 62 -0.44 -4.08 8.65
C THR A 62 1.05 -4.38 8.67
N GLY A 63 1.85 -3.35 8.93
CA GLY A 63 3.28 -3.44 9.24
C GLY A 63 3.51 -2.81 10.61
N LYS A 64 3.92 -3.61 11.59
CA LYS A 64 4.11 -3.19 12.97
C LYS A 64 5.61 -3.10 13.31
N SER A 65 6.01 -2.00 13.94
CA SER A 65 7.34 -1.87 14.52
C SER A 65 7.55 -2.92 15.62
N PRO A 66 8.73 -3.55 15.72
CA PRO A 66 9.03 -4.51 16.79
C PRO A 66 9.16 -3.86 18.17
N ASN A 67 9.19 -2.52 18.24
CA ASN A 67 9.32 -1.79 19.50
C ASN A 67 8.08 -1.96 20.39
N THR A 68 8.30 -2.09 21.70
CA THR A 68 7.24 -2.22 22.70
C THR A 68 6.69 -0.85 23.13
N GLY A 69 5.41 -0.78 23.48
CA GLY A 69 4.76 0.42 24.02
C GLY A 69 3.58 0.92 23.15
N PRO A 70 3.05 2.13 23.44
CA PRO A 70 2.03 2.76 22.61
C PRO A 70 2.51 2.92 21.17
N ALA A 71 1.63 2.65 20.21
CA ALA A 71 1.92 2.76 18.79
C ALA A 71 1.08 3.87 18.15
N MET A 72 1.68 4.59 17.19
CA MET A 72 0.96 5.47 16.28
C MET A 72 0.58 4.68 15.04
N LEU A 73 -0.72 4.67 14.70
CA LEU A 73 -1.22 4.05 13.48
C LEU A 73 -1.42 5.13 12.41
N ILE A 74 -0.87 4.88 11.22
CA ILE A 74 -1.10 5.66 10.01
C ILE A 74 -1.43 4.71 8.88
N GLY A 75 -2.35 5.10 8.01
CA GLY A 75 -2.76 4.30 6.87
C GLY A 75 -3.83 4.99 6.04
N SER A 76 -4.22 4.33 4.97
CA SER A 76 -5.28 4.72 4.04
C SER A 76 -5.87 3.44 3.43
N HIS A 77 -6.55 3.54 2.29
CA HIS A 77 -7.02 2.40 1.50
C HIS A 77 -6.19 2.26 0.21
N SER A 78 -6.17 1.09 -0.43
CA SER A 78 -5.49 0.93 -1.73
C SER A 78 -6.41 0.45 -2.85
N ASP A 79 -7.66 0.11 -2.54
CA ASP A 79 -8.68 -0.15 -3.56
C ASP A 79 -9.12 1.15 -4.24
N THR A 80 -9.63 1.03 -5.46
CA THR A 80 -10.04 2.17 -6.29
C THR A 80 -11.40 1.96 -6.95
N GLN A 81 -11.99 3.07 -7.39
CA GLN A 81 -13.21 3.09 -8.18
C GLN A 81 -12.96 2.69 -9.65
N PRO A 82 -13.99 2.31 -10.42
CA PRO A 82 -13.86 1.97 -11.85
C PRO A 82 -13.28 3.06 -12.75
N THR A 83 -13.25 4.31 -12.29
CA THR A 83 -12.61 5.45 -12.96
C THR A 83 -11.68 6.20 -12.00
N GLY A 84 -11.02 5.47 -11.10
CA GLY A 84 -10.19 6.02 -10.04
C GLY A 84 -8.88 6.67 -10.54
N GLY A 85 -8.48 7.76 -9.88
CA GLY A 85 -7.13 8.30 -10.00
C GLY A 85 -6.12 7.38 -9.34
N TRP A 86 -4.84 7.50 -9.71
CA TRP A 86 -3.78 6.62 -9.19
C TRP A 86 -3.20 7.08 -7.84
N LEU A 87 -3.62 8.23 -7.31
CA LEU A 87 -3.16 8.80 -6.03
C LEU A 87 -4.22 8.74 -4.92
N ASP A 88 -5.47 8.43 -5.26
CA ASP A 88 -6.53 8.28 -4.26
C ASP A 88 -6.28 7.01 -3.46
N GLY A 89 -6.06 7.14 -2.16
CA GLY A 89 -5.69 6.05 -1.25
C GLY A 89 -4.21 5.60 -1.29
N ALA A 90 -3.55 5.70 -2.45
CA ALA A 90 -2.24 5.11 -2.78
C ALA A 90 -1.04 5.48 -1.87
#